data_AF-A0A6G1F148-F1
#
_entry.id   AF-A0A6G1F148-F1
#
_cell.length_a   1.000
_cell.length_b   1.000
_cell.length_c   1.000
_cell.angle_alpha   90.00
_cell.angle_beta   90.00
_cell.angle_gamma   90.00
#
_symmetry.space_group_name_H-M   'P 1'
#
loop_
_entity.id
_entity.type
_entity.pdbx_description
1 polymer ?
#
loop_
_entity_poly.entity_id
_entity_poly.type
_entity_poly.pdbx_seq_one_letter_code
_entity_poly.pdbx_strand_id
1 'polypeptide(L)'
;ASKLYTPIIFEAFQGEYERSLAACIKALDVSNEYLVGDFTYEEEYKVVDDPLKETVVCSCKQFDRIGILCSHALKVLDLMNIKSLPPQYVLKRWTREARTITVQDNQGRNIIENPKMDAMLRFKHMSYKFLNLAHQAANSPECTMLVDNTLDILGKQIAEKVNTSTSTFQDSCTVFTNASPPNDLLINASLKKKDVQTKSSKRKRTWLNKKHKVRKRRENKATSQFGK
;
A
#
# COMPACT_ATOMS: atom_id res chain seq x y z
N ALA A 1 11.38 -5.40 11.45
CA ALA A 1 10.43 -4.43 10.84
C ALA A 1 10.51 -4.36 9.30
N SER A 2 11.69 -4.20 8.67
CA SER A 2 11.85 -4.00 7.22
C SER A 2 11.26 -5.10 6.32
N LYS A 3 11.39 -6.36 6.76
CA LYS A 3 10.81 -7.53 6.06
C LYS A 3 9.28 -7.61 6.18
N LEU A 4 8.72 -7.07 7.26
CA LEU A 4 7.28 -7.15 7.56
C LEU A 4 6.51 -6.00 6.91
N TYR A 5 6.98 -4.76 7.10
CA TYR A 5 6.25 -3.57 6.66
C TYR A 5 6.44 -3.26 5.18
N THR A 6 5.40 -2.64 4.61
CA THR A 6 5.56 -1.98 3.30
C THR A 6 6.61 -0.87 3.40
N PRO A 7 7.34 -0.53 2.32
CA PRO A 7 8.44 0.45 2.39
C PRO A 7 8.06 1.78 3.04
N ILE A 8 6.87 2.31 2.72
CA ILE A 8 6.36 3.59 3.26
C ILE A 8 6.11 3.49 4.77
N ILE A 9 5.60 2.35 5.25
CA ILE A 9 5.33 2.18 6.68
C ILE A 9 6.62 1.88 7.44
N PHE A 10 7.56 1.17 6.82
CA PHE A 10 8.88 0.97 7.39
C PHE A 10 9.60 2.31 7.57
N GLU A 11 9.56 3.21 6.59
CA GLU A 11 10.13 4.56 6.70
C GLU A 11 9.49 5.36 7.85
N ALA A 12 8.16 5.31 7.97
CA ALA A 12 7.46 5.96 9.08
C ALA A 12 7.87 5.39 10.44
N PHE A 13 7.98 4.07 10.57
CA PHE A 13 8.45 3.38 11.78
C PHE A 13 9.90 3.73 12.09
N GLN A 14 10.78 3.74 11.08
CA GLN A 14 12.19 4.08 11.24
C GLN A 14 12.36 5.49 11.79
N GLY A 15 11.58 6.46 11.29
CA GLY A 15 11.60 7.82 11.85
C GLY A 15 11.12 7.90 13.30
N GLU A 16 10.23 7.02 13.77
CA GLU A 16 9.86 6.93 15.21
C GLU A 16 10.99 6.29 16.02
N TYR A 17 11.63 5.25 15.47
CA TYR A 17 12.76 4.57 16.09
C TYR A 17 13.95 5.51 16.28
N GLU A 18 14.34 6.26 15.25
CA GLU A 18 15.42 7.26 15.34
C GLU A 18 15.12 8.32 16.41
N ARG A 19 13.87 8.79 16.50
CA ARG A 19 13.45 9.69 17.58
C ARG A 19 13.51 9.04 18.96
N SER A 20 13.21 7.75 19.08
CA SER A 20 13.35 7.04 20.37
C SER A 20 14.80 7.00 20.86
N LEU A 21 15.79 6.96 19.95
CA LEU A 21 17.21 6.99 20.32
C LEU A 21 17.57 8.31 21.01
N ALA A 22 16.97 9.42 20.54
CA ALA A 22 17.12 10.75 21.12
C ALA A 22 16.14 11.05 22.27
N ALA A 23 15.25 10.13 22.65
CA ALA A 23 14.29 10.39 23.71
C ALA A 23 14.93 10.26 25.11
N CYS A 24 14.57 11.20 25.99
CA CYS A 24 14.88 11.16 27.42
C CYS A 24 13.80 10.40 28.18
N ILE A 25 14.20 9.70 29.24
CA ILE A 25 13.28 8.95 30.09
C ILE A 25 13.55 9.23 31.58
N LYS A 26 12.45 9.34 32.34
CA LYS A 26 12.45 9.42 33.79
C LYS A 26 11.54 8.31 34.32
N ALA A 27 12.06 7.45 35.18
CA ALA A 27 11.23 6.49 35.92
C ALA A 27 10.40 7.23 36.98
N LEU A 28 9.15 6.79 37.16
CA LEU A 28 8.29 7.28 38.23
C LEU A 28 8.34 6.32 39.42
N ASP A 29 7.84 6.79 40.57
CA ASP A 29 7.81 6.01 41.82
C ASP A 29 6.88 4.77 41.72
N VAL A 30 5.97 4.76 40.73
CA VAL A 30 5.11 3.61 40.43
C VAL A 30 5.87 2.65 39.51
N SER A 31 5.97 1.38 39.93
CA SER A 31 6.55 0.32 39.10
C SER A 31 5.90 0.31 37.72
N ASN A 32 6.73 0.24 36.67
CA ASN A 32 6.34 0.17 35.26
C ASN A 32 5.72 1.45 34.68
N GLU A 33 5.98 2.61 35.30
CA GLU A 33 5.58 3.90 34.74
C GLU A 33 6.79 4.80 34.46
N TYR A 34 6.78 5.44 33.28
CA TYR A 34 7.83 6.32 32.82
C TYR A 34 7.28 7.62 32.24
N LEU A 35 8.01 8.71 32.41
CA LEU A 35 7.85 9.93 31.63
C LEU A 35 8.90 9.94 30.52
N VAL A 36 8.45 10.06 29.28
CA VAL A 36 9.32 10.07 28.10
C VAL A 36 9.05 11.32 27.28
N GLY A 37 10.11 12.02 26.91
CA GLY A 37 10.04 13.25 26.12
C GLY A 37 11.28 13.44 25.24
N ASP A 38 11.15 14.28 24.21
CA ASP A 38 12.30 14.72 23.42
C ASP A 38 13.12 15.76 24.19
N PHE A 39 14.43 15.85 23.93
CA PHE A 39 15.35 16.83 24.56
C PHE A 39 14.91 18.30 24.44
N THR A 40 13.95 18.63 23.58
CA THR A 40 13.44 20.01 23.39
C THR A 40 12.34 20.41 24.39
N TYR A 41 11.93 19.53 25.32
CA TYR A 41 11.06 19.83 26.48
C TYR A 41 9.71 20.52 26.21
N GLU A 42 9.02 20.24 25.11
CA GLU A 42 7.66 20.81 24.93
C GLU A 42 6.54 19.94 25.51
N GLU A 43 6.64 18.60 25.49
CA GLU A 43 5.60 17.69 26.02
C GLU A 43 6.23 16.35 26.49
N GLU A 44 6.09 16.02 27.78
CA GLU A 44 6.40 14.69 28.31
C GLU A 44 5.17 13.78 28.24
N TYR A 45 5.38 12.50 27.94
CA TYR A 45 4.32 11.52 27.81
C TYR A 45 4.51 10.39 28.81
N LYS A 46 3.43 10.09 29.54
CA LYS A 46 3.35 8.91 30.40
C LYS A 46 3.35 7.64 29.54
N VAL A 47 4.23 6.71 29.85
CA VAL A 47 4.34 5.40 29.24
C VAL A 47 4.24 4.36 30.35
N VAL A 48 3.37 3.37 30.16
CA VAL A 48 3.17 2.26 31.10
C VAL A 48 3.52 0.97 30.38
N ASP A 49 4.36 0.14 31.00
CA ASP A 49 4.69 -1.18 30.49
C ASP A 49 4.05 -2.32 31.29
N ASP A 50 4.00 -3.49 30.65
CA ASP A 50 3.63 -4.77 31.25
C ASP A 50 4.67 -5.80 30.78
N PRO A 51 5.67 -6.13 31.61
CA PRO A 51 6.74 -7.06 31.26
C PRO A 51 6.23 -8.47 30.97
N LEU A 52 5.15 -8.89 31.64
CA LEU A 52 4.57 -10.23 31.46
C LEU A 52 3.91 -10.38 30.10
N LYS A 53 3.32 -9.31 29.58
CA LYS A 53 2.68 -9.29 28.26
C LYS A 53 3.57 -8.75 27.15
N GLU A 54 4.77 -8.28 27.47
CA GLU A 54 5.65 -7.55 26.55
C GLU A 54 4.91 -6.38 25.86
N THR A 55 4.06 -5.67 26.62
CA THR A 55 3.27 -4.55 26.10
C THR A 55 3.68 -3.24 26.72
N VAL A 56 3.57 -2.18 25.93
CA VAL A 56 3.75 -0.79 26.29
C VAL A 56 2.56 0.03 25.79
N VAL A 57 2.05 0.92 26.64
CA VAL A 57 0.98 1.88 26.34
C VAL A 57 1.49 3.28 26.60
N CYS A 58 1.38 4.16 25.60
CA CYS A 58 1.78 5.56 25.73
C CYS A 58 0.56 6.48 25.72
N SER A 59 0.52 7.47 26.60
CA SER A 59 -0.54 8.49 26.69
C SER A 59 -0.68 9.33 25.41
N CYS A 60 0.34 9.33 24.54
CA CYS A 60 0.22 9.95 23.21
C CYS A 60 -0.75 9.21 22.29
N LYS A 61 -1.14 7.96 22.57
CA LYS A 61 -2.11 7.18 21.78
C LYS A 61 -1.77 7.11 20.29
N GLN A 62 -0.48 7.14 19.92
CA GLN A 62 -0.10 7.10 18.51
C GLN A 62 -0.45 5.77 17.87
N PHE A 63 -0.23 4.67 18.61
CA PHE A 63 -0.58 3.33 18.14
C PHE A 63 -2.09 3.19 17.93
N ASP A 64 -2.93 3.70 18.83
CA ASP A 64 -4.39 3.64 18.65
C ASP A 64 -4.85 4.44 17.42
N ARG A 65 -4.26 5.62 17.22
CA ARG A 65 -4.64 6.52 16.13
C ARG A 65 -4.16 6.04 14.75
N ILE A 66 -3.01 5.37 14.69
CA ILE A 66 -2.25 5.16 13.45
C ILE A 66 -1.86 3.69 13.27
N GLY A 67 -1.59 3.00 14.36
CA GLY A 67 -1.09 1.63 14.35
C GLY A 67 0.41 1.53 14.15
N ILE A 68 1.16 2.58 14.46
CA ILE A 68 2.62 2.59 14.50
C ILE A 68 3.01 3.12 15.89
N LEU A 69 3.86 2.37 16.59
CA LEU A 69 4.37 2.80 17.90
C LEU A 69 5.05 4.16 17.81
N CYS A 70 4.88 4.98 18.84
CA CYS A 70 5.60 6.25 18.97
C CYS A 70 7.02 6.03 19.46
N SER A 71 7.87 7.04 19.26
CA SER A 71 9.20 7.11 19.85
C SER A 71 9.21 6.82 21.36
N HIS A 72 8.21 7.31 22.10
CA HIS A 72 8.11 7.10 23.55
C HIS A 72 7.95 5.64 23.94
N ALA A 73 7.03 4.93 23.29
CA ALA A 73 6.80 3.51 23.54
C ALA A 73 7.97 2.65 23.07
N LEU A 74 8.61 3.02 21.96
CA LEU A 74 9.82 2.36 21.47
C LEU A 74 10.99 2.50 22.45
N LYS A 75 11.14 3.67 23.09
CA LYS A 75 12.17 3.89 24.12
C LYS A 75 11.98 2.95 25.32
N VAL A 76 10.73 2.76 25.76
CA VAL A 76 10.43 1.85 26.89
C VAL A 76 10.59 0.39 26.48
N LEU A 77 10.20 -0.03 25.27
CA LEU A 77 10.49 -1.37 24.78
C LEU A 77 12.00 -1.67 24.75
N ASP A 78 12.83 -0.68 24.38
CA ASP A 78 14.28 -0.81 24.38
C ASP A 78 14.84 -1.03 25.80
N LEU A 79 14.28 -0.35 26.81
CA LEU A 79 14.60 -0.55 28.23
C LEU A 79 14.17 -1.92 28.76
N MET A 80 13.02 -2.42 28.30
CA MET A 80 12.57 -3.80 28.57
C MET A 80 13.42 -4.85 27.85
N ASN A 81 14.47 -4.43 27.11
CA ASN A 81 15.34 -5.28 26.31
C ASN A 81 14.61 -6.04 25.17
N ILE A 82 13.47 -5.52 24.72
CA ILE A 82 12.69 -6.07 23.61
C ILE A 82 13.23 -5.50 22.29
N LYS A 83 14.09 -6.26 21.60
CA LYS A 83 14.75 -5.83 20.36
C LYS A 83 13.97 -6.18 19.08
N SER A 84 13.03 -7.13 19.18
CA SER A 84 12.09 -7.47 18.12
C SER A 84 10.74 -6.82 18.40
N LEU A 85 10.07 -6.34 17.36
CA LEU A 85 8.74 -5.74 17.52
C LEU A 85 7.73 -6.84 17.89
N PRO A 86 7.05 -6.77 19.04
CA PRO A 86 6.09 -7.79 19.43
C PRO A 86 4.92 -7.89 18.43
N PRO A 87 4.37 -9.10 18.16
CA PRO A 87 3.36 -9.32 17.13
C PRO A 87 2.11 -8.44 17.26
N GLN A 88 1.70 -8.12 18.49
CA GLN A 88 0.55 -7.26 18.79
C GLN A 88 0.68 -5.84 18.22
N TYR A 89 1.91 -5.38 17.97
CA TYR A 89 2.19 -4.08 17.35
C TYR A 89 2.32 -4.14 15.83
N VAL A 90 2.20 -5.32 15.22
CA VAL A 90 2.27 -5.54 13.77
C VAL A 90 0.86 -5.68 13.21
N LEU A 91 0.27 -4.58 12.74
CA LEU A 91 -1.08 -4.62 12.18
C LEU A 91 -1.07 -5.11 10.73
N LYS A 92 -1.95 -6.07 10.40
CA LYS A 92 -2.06 -6.67 9.05
C LYS A 92 -2.04 -5.64 7.93
N ARG A 93 -2.82 -4.56 8.03
CA ARG A 93 -2.91 -3.46 7.04
C ARG A 93 -1.59 -2.77 6.70
N TRP A 94 -0.58 -2.88 7.56
CA TRP A 94 0.74 -2.26 7.40
C TRP A 94 1.82 -3.20 6.87
N THR A 95 1.51 -4.50 6.85
CA THR A 95 2.40 -5.54 6.34
C THR A 95 2.44 -5.55 4.81
N ARG A 96 3.51 -6.11 4.24
CA ARG A 96 3.59 -6.38 2.79
C ARG A 96 2.49 -7.33 2.33
N GLU A 97 2.08 -8.25 3.21
CA GLU A 97 1.01 -9.23 2.99
C GLU A 97 -0.36 -8.57 2.85
N ALA A 98 -0.57 -7.33 3.30
CA ALA A 98 -1.79 -6.59 2.97
C ALA A 98 -1.99 -6.34 1.47
N ARG A 99 -0.93 -6.48 0.65
CA ARG A 99 -1.03 -6.39 -0.82
C ARG A 99 -1.42 -7.74 -1.45
N THR A 100 -1.15 -8.82 -0.74
CA THR A 100 -1.49 -10.21 -1.03
C THR A 100 -2.55 -10.64 -0.02
N ILE A 101 -3.71 -9.98 -0.02
CA ILE A 101 -4.81 -10.43 0.83
C ILE A 101 -5.25 -11.78 0.26
N THR A 102 -4.80 -12.84 0.90
CA THR A 102 -5.39 -14.16 0.79
C THR A 102 -6.27 -14.35 2.01
N VAL A 103 -7.58 -14.17 1.84
CA VAL A 103 -8.55 -14.53 2.89
C VAL A 103 -8.58 -16.05 2.94
N GLN A 104 -8.30 -16.69 4.08
CA GLN A 104 -8.45 -18.13 4.23
C GLN A 104 -9.77 -18.49 4.92
N ASP A 105 -10.41 -19.58 4.48
CA ASP A 105 -11.61 -20.12 5.14
C ASP A 105 -11.23 -20.79 6.47
N ASN A 106 -12.24 -21.21 7.22
CA ASN A 106 -12.05 -21.91 8.50
C ASN A 106 -11.37 -23.28 8.33
N GLN A 107 -11.05 -23.68 7.10
CA GLN A 107 -10.38 -24.92 6.71
C GLN A 107 -8.98 -24.66 6.12
N GLY A 108 -8.48 -23.40 6.17
CA GLY A 108 -7.14 -23.03 5.70
C GLY A 108 -6.99 -22.92 4.17
N ARG A 109 -8.10 -22.88 3.42
CA ARG A 109 -8.08 -22.71 1.96
C ARG A 109 -8.16 -21.24 1.59
N ASN A 110 -7.33 -20.84 0.63
CA ASN A 110 -7.30 -19.48 0.09
C ASN A 110 -8.61 -19.16 -0.66
N ILE A 111 -9.49 -18.34 -0.06
CA ILE A 111 -10.79 -17.92 -0.59
C ILE A 111 -10.64 -16.80 -1.65
N ILE A 112 -9.63 -15.93 -1.52
CA ILE A 112 -9.49 -14.75 -2.40
C ILE A 112 -8.02 -14.50 -2.71
N GLU A 113 -7.54 -14.85 -3.90
CA GLU A 113 -6.53 -14.02 -4.58
C GLU A 113 -7.29 -12.87 -5.22
N ASN A 114 -6.96 -11.60 -4.93
CA ASN A 114 -7.65 -10.48 -5.58
C ASN A 114 -7.35 -10.51 -7.10
N PRO A 115 -8.27 -10.96 -7.98
CA PRO A 115 -7.93 -11.23 -9.38
C PRO A 115 -7.59 -9.94 -10.13
N LYS A 116 -8.10 -8.79 -9.65
CA LYS A 116 -7.80 -7.46 -10.20
C LYS A 116 -6.37 -7.02 -9.86
N MET A 117 -5.85 -7.39 -8.69
CA MET A 117 -4.47 -7.08 -8.32
C MET A 117 -3.50 -7.98 -9.07
N ASP A 118 -3.86 -9.25 -9.27
CA ASP A 118 -3.08 -10.23 -10.01
C ASP A 118 -2.95 -9.86 -11.51
N ALA A 119 -4.05 -9.50 -12.18
CA ALA A 119 -4.01 -8.97 -13.54
C ALA A 119 -3.18 -7.68 -13.66
N MET A 120 -3.30 -6.76 -12.70
CA MET A 120 -2.53 -5.51 -12.68
C MET A 120 -1.03 -5.73 -12.43
N LEU A 121 -0.67 -6.71 -11.59
CA LEU A 121 0.73 -7.09 -11.36
C LEU A 121 1.36 -7.72 -12.61
N ARG A 122 0.64 -8.64 -13.27
CA ARG A 122 1.06 -9.21 -14.56
C ARG A 122 1.28 -8.11 -15.60
N PHE A 123 0.28 -7.25 -15.79
CA PHE A 123 0.37 -6.12 -16.72
C PHE A 123 1.59 -5.25 -16.41
N LYS A 124 1.78 -4.81 -15.17
CA LYS A 124 2.91 -3.97 -14.77
C LYS A 124 4.27 -4.63 -15.05
N HIS A 125 4.41 -5.91 -14.72
CA HIS A 125 5.63 -6.67 -14.98
C HIS A 125 5.93 -6.77 -16.48
N MET A 126 4.93 -7.11 -17.29
CA MET A 126 5.03 -7.20 -18.75
C MET A 126 5.38 -5.84 -19.37
N SER A 127 4.71 -4.76 -18.95
CA SER A 127 4.98 -3.40 -19.43
C SER A 127 6.42 -2.99 -19.19
N TYR A 128 7.01 -3.30 -18.02
CA TYR A 128 8.41 -2.99 -17.75
C TYR A 128 9.36 -3.73 -18.69
N LYS A 129 9.13 -5.04 -18.92
CA LYS A 129 9.94 -5.83 -19.86
C LYS A 129 9.83 -5.31 -21.29
N PHE A 130 8.63 -5.00 -21.76
CA PHE A 130 8.43 -4.47 -23.11
C PHE A 130 9.04 -3.09 -23.28
N LEU A 131 8.92 -2.21 -22.29
CA LEU A 131 9.54 -0.89 -22.33
C LEU A 131 11.07 -0.98 -22.41
N ASN A 132 11.67 -1.89 -21.63
CA ASN A 132 13.12 -2.10 -21.67
C ASN A 132 13.57 -2.67 -23.03
N LEU A 133 12.83 -3.64 -23.58
CA LEU A 133 13.11 -4.21 -24.90
C LEU A 133 12.99 -3.16 -26.00
N ALA A 134 11.94 -2.33 -25.97
CA ALA A 134 11.76 -1.23 -26.92
C ALA A 134 12.91 -0.22 -26.83
N HIS A 135 13.34 0.14 -25.62
CA HIS A 135 14.49 1.02 -25.40
C HIS A 135 15.79 0.42 -25.98
N GLN A 136 16.02 -0.88 -25.83
CA GLN A 136 17.18 -1.55 -26.40
C GLN A 136 17.12 -1.61 -27.93
N ALA A 137 15.95 -1.90 -28.49
CA ALA A 137 15.75 -2.06 -29.93
C ALA A 137 15.81 -0.74 -30.69
N ALA A 138 15.38 0.37 -30.09
CA ALA A 138 15.28 1.70 -30.73
C ALA A 138 16.61 2.22 -31.32
N ASN A 139 17.75 1.69 -30.88
CA ASN A 139 19.07 2.10 -31.36
C ASN A 139 19.54 1.35 -32.63
N SER A 140 18.78 0.36 -33.12
CA SER A 140 19.07 -0.38 -34.36
C SER A 140 17.78 -0.64 -35.15
N PRO A 141 17.73 -0.27 -36.44
CA PRO A 141 16.60 -0.59 -37.33
C PRO A 141 16.31 -2.10 -37.41
N GLU A 142 17.35 -2.93 -37.46
CA GLU A 142 17.25 -4.38 -37.55
C GLU A 142 16.64 -4.98 -36.27
N CYS A 143 17.09 -4.51 -35.09
CA CYS A 143 16.52 -4.92 -33.81
C CYS A 143 15.07 -4.46 -33.64
N THR A 144 14.74 -3.26 -34.13
CA THR A 144 13.37 -2.73 -34.10
C THR A 144 12.44 -3.61 -34.95
N MET A 145 12.81 -3.91 -36.19
CA MET A 145 12.05 -4.82 -37.06
C MET A 145 11.87 -6.21 -36.44
N LEU A 146 12.92 -6.75 -35.81
CA LEU A 146 12.83 -8.06 -35.14
C LEU A 146 11.82 -8.05 -33.99
N VAL A 147 11.84 -7.00 -33.15
CA VAL A 147 10.90 -6.86 -32.03
C VAL A 147 9.48 -6.69 -32.54
N ASP A 148 9.24 -5.83 -33.54
CA ASP A 148 7.91 -5.58 -34.09
C ASP A 148 7.31 -6.84 -34.71
N ASN A 149 8.05 -7.54 -35.56
CA ASN A 149 7.59 -8.79 -36.16
C ASN A 149 7.25 -9.85 -35.10
N THR A 150 8.04 -9.92 -34.03
CA THR A 150 7.81 -10.88 -32.93
C THR A 150 6.57 -10.50 -32.12
N LEU A 151 6.35 -9.21 -31.86
CA LEU A 151 5.17 -8.71 -31.15
C LEU A 151 3.90 -8.96 -31.94
N ASP A 152 3.92 -8.82 -33.27
CA ASP A 152 2.78 -9.13 -34.14
C ASP A 152 2.40 -10.62 -34.09
N ILE A 153 3.39 -11.51 -34.14
CA ILE A 153 3.16 -12.95 -34.02
C ILE A 153 2.57 -13.27 -32.64
N LEU A 154 3.16 -12.73 -31.58
CA LEU A 154 2.69 -12.95 -30.21
C LEU A 154 1.26 -12.39 -30.00
N GLY A 155 0.96 -11.23 -30.58
CA GLY A 155 -0.36 -10.60 -30.52
C GLY A 155 -1.44 -11.49 -31.13
N LYS A 156 -1.16 -12.13 -32.27
CA LYS A 156 -2.07 -13.10 -32.90
C LYS A 156 -2.32 -14.32 -32.01
N GLN A 157 -1.26 -14.92 -31.47
CA GLN A 157 -1.37 -16.08 -30.57
C GLN A 157 -2.19 -15.76 -29.30
N ILE A 158 -2.04 -14.56 -28.75
CA ILE A 158 -2.82 -14.13 -27.58
C ILE A 158 -4.30 -13.98 -27.96
N ALA A 159 -4.61 -13.35 -29.09
CA ALA A 159 -5.99 -13.17 -29.55
C ALA A 159 -6.70 -14.52 -29.78
N GLU A 160 -6.01 -15.49 -30.39
CA GLU A 160 -6.52 -16.85 -30.58
C GLU A 160 -6.83 -17.52 -29.25
N LYS A 161 -5.90 -17.48 -28.28
CA LYS A 161 -6.10 -18.08 -26.95
C LYS A 161 -7.24 -17.47 -26.15
N VAL A 162 -7.42 -16.14 -26.24
CA VAL A 162 -8.52 -15.42 -25.59
C VAL A 162 -9.87 -15.85 -26.18
N ASN A 163 -9.93 -16.02 -27.52
CA ASN A 163 -11.14 -16.45 -28.20
C ASN A 163 -11.50 -17.92 -27.91
N THR A 164 -10.53 -18.84 -27.89
CA THR A 164 -10.78 -20.25 -27.53
C THR A 164 -11.30 -20.43 -26.10
N SER A 165 -10.79 -19.63 -25.16
CA SER A 165 -11.19 -19.69 -23.74
C SER A 165 -12.62 -19.20 -23.50
N THR A 166 -13.24 -18.51 -24.47
CA THR A 166 -14.62 -18.01 -24.39
C THR A 166 -15.62 -19.03 -24.95
N SER A 167 -15.20 -20.01 -25.75
CA SER A 167 -16.08 -20.99 -26.41
C SER A 167 -16.43 -22.24 -25.57
N THR A 168 -15.69 -22.52 -24.49
CA THR A 168 -15.86 -23.77 -23.70
C THR A 168 -17.09 -23.74 -22.76
N PHE A 169 -17.96 -22.73 -22.85
CA PHE A 169 -19.20 -22.64 -22.04
C PHE A 169 -20.50 -22.68 -22.87
N GLN A 170 -20.44 -22.99 -24.17
CA GLN A 170 -21.65 -23.18 -24.97
C GLN A 170 -21.49 -24.39 -25.90
N ASP A 171 -21.56 -25.59 -25.32
CA ASP A 171 -21.95 -26.77 -26.09
C ASP A 171 -22.72 -27.78 -25.21
N SER A 172 -24.04 -27.60 -25.13
CA SER A 172 -24.97 -28.73 -25.08
C SER A 172 -26.41 -28.31 -25.42
N CYS A 173 -26.99 -29.12 -26.31
CA CYS A 173 -28.36 -29.19 -26.81
C CYS A 173 -28.80 -28.19 -27.90
N THR A 174 -28.55 -28.63 -29.14
CA THR A 174 -29.42 -28.42 -30.30
C THR A 174 -30.77 -29.12 -30.13
N VAL A 175 -31.86 -28.36 -30.27
CA VAL A 175 -33.07 -28.78 -31.00
C VAL A 175 -33.59 -27.58 -31.79
N PHE A 176 -33.84 -27.79 -33.08
CA PHE A 176 -34.44 -26.83 -34.01
C PHE A 176 -35.96 -26.75 -33.88
N THR A 177 -36.55 -25.56 -34.05
CA THR A 177 -37.69 -25.37 -34.97
C THR A 177 -37.84 -23.91 -35.41
N ASN A 178 -38.27 -23.74 -36.66
CA ASN A 178 -38.14 -22.57 -37.52
C ASN A 178 -39.18 -21.45 -37.27
N ALA A 179 -38.80 -20.19 -37.52
CA ALA A 179 -39.62 -19.17 -38.19
C ALA A 179 -38.77 -17.94 -38.58
N SER A 180 -38.93 -17.46 -39.82
CA SER A 180 -38.25 -16.29 -40.41
C SER A 180 -38.98 -14.94 -40.12
N PRO A 181 -38.39 -13.77 -40.46
CA PRO A 181 -38.41 -12.53 -39.67
C PRO A 181 -39.50 -11.52 -40.08
N PRO A 182 -39.61 -10.35 -39.40
CA PRO A 182 -39.16 -9.13 -40.07
C PRO A 182 -38.55 -8.02 -39.18
N ASN A 183 -37.52 -7.39 -39.75
CA ASN A 183 -37.08 -5.98 -39.78
C ASN A 183 -37.44 -4.93 -38.71
N ASP A 184 -36.46 -4.03 -38.56
CA ASP A 184 -36.46 -2.64 -38.13
C ASP A 184 -36.52 -2.33 -36.62
N LEU A 185 -35.38 -1.90 -36.07
CA LEU A 185 -35.10 -0.47 -35.86
C LEU A 185 -33.71 -0.27 -35.22
N LEU A 186 -32.78 0.24 -36.02
CA LEU A 186 -31.64 1.03 -35.55
C LEU A 186 -32.15 2.38 -35.04
N ILE A 187 -32.01 2.68 -33.75
CA ILE A 187 -31.91 4.08 -33.28
C ILE A 187 -30.79 4.20 -32.23
N ASN A 188 -29.63 4.61 -32.74
CA ASN A 188 -28.66 5.56 -32.20
C ASN A 188 -28.83 6.01 -30.74
N ALA A 189 -27.89 5.60 -29.87
CA ALA A 189 -27.57 6.33 -28.65
C ALA A 189 -26.13 6.88 -28.74
N SER A 190 -26.00 8.02 -29.41
CA SER A 190 -24.78 8.82 -29.45
C SER A 190 -24.59 9.52 -28.10
N LEU A 191 -23.56 9.15 -27.34
CA LEU A 191 -23.12 9.96 -26.19
C LEU A 191 -22.31 11.16 -26.72
N LYS A 192 -22.96 12.32 -26.77
CA LYS A 192 -22.31 13.62 -26.99
C LYS A 192 -21.16 13.81 -25.99
N LYS A 193 -19.98 14.18 -26.50
CA LYS A 193 -18.86 14.69 -25.69
C LYS A 193 -19.36 15.84 -24.83
N LYS A 194 -19.19 15.72 -23.51
CA LYS A 194 -19.31 16.85 -22.59
C LYS A 194 -17.94 17.54 -22.54
N ASP A 195 -17.93 18.83 -22.82
CA ASP A 195 -16.72 19.65 -22.87
C ASP A 195 -15.91 19.56 -21.57
N VAL A 196 -14.60 19.49 -21.78
CA VAL A 196 -13.57 19.43 -20.75
C VAL A 196 -13.59 20.72 -19.95
N GLN A 197 -13.86 20.62 -18.64
CA GLN A 197 -13.41 21.62 -17.68
C GLN A 197 -12.42 20.95 -16.73
N THR A 198 -11.16 21.35 -16.88
CA THR A 198 -10.00 20.89 -16.11
C THR A 198 -10.11 21.28 -14.65
N LYS A 199 -10.83 20.50 -13.85
CA LYS A 199 -10.69 20.54 -12.39
C LYS A 199 -9.52 19.65 -12.01
N SER A 200 -8.40 20.27 -11.63
CA SER A 200 -7.24 19.57 -11.08
C SER A 200 -7.68 18.67 -9.91
N SER A 201 -7.66 17.36 -10.15
CA SER A 201 -7.89 16.36 -9.11
C SER A 201 -6.71 16.40 -8.16
N LYS A 202 -6.79 17.26 -7.13
CA LYS A 202 -5.85 17.21 -6.00
C LYS A 202 -6.02 15.84 -5.34
N ARG A 203 -5.04 14.96 -5.58
CA ARG A 203 -4.83 13.68 -4.88
C ARG A 203 -5.20 13.84 -3.40
N LYS A 204 -6.18 13.07 -2.90
CA LYS A 204 -6.51 13.02 -1.47
C LYS A 204 -5.22 12.78 -0.70
N ARG A 205 -4.83 13.76 0.13
CA ARG A 205 -3.62 13.67 0.96
C ARG A 205 -3.77 12.48 1.91
N THR A 206 -2.84 11.53 1.81
CA THR A 206 -2.74 10.41 2.75
C THR A 206 -2.45 10.95 4.15
N TRP A 207 -2.83 10.18 5.17
CA TRP A 207 -2.63 10.58 6.56
C TRP A 207 -1.14 10.88 6.89
N LEU A 208 -0.20 10.15 6.27
CA LEU A 208 1.24 10.41 6.34
C LEU A 208 1.59 11.86 5.93
N ASN A 209 1.01 12.33 4.83
CA ASN A 209 1.20 13.71 4.36
C ASN A 209 0.62 14.75 5.34
N LYS A 210 -0.44 14.39 6.09
CA LYS A 210 -0.96 15.25 7.17
C LYS A 210 0.00 15.28 8.35
N LYS A 211 0.60 14.15 8.74
CA LYS A 211 1.58 14.09 9.83
C LYS A 211 2.81 14.95 9.50
N HIS A 212 3.38 14.83 8.30
CA HIS A 212 4.49 15.69 7.86
C HIS A 212 4.12 17.18 7.82
N LYS A 213 2.88 17.53 7.43
CA LYS A 213 2.41 18.92 7.44
C LYS A 213 2.24 19.47 8.86
N VAL A 214 1.71 18.67 9.79
CA VAL A 214 1.61 19.06 11.21
C VAL A 214 3.00 19.21 11.81
N ARG A 215 3.94 18.32 11.47
CA ARG A 215 5.35 18.40 11.89
C ARG A 215 6.03 19.68 11.40
N LYS A 216 5.95 19.99 10.10
CA LYS A 216 6.50 21.22 9.50
C LYS A 216 5.90 22.48 10.13
N ARG A 217 4.62 22.45 10.54
CA ARG A 217 4.00 23.58 11.25
C ARG A 217 4.52 23.76 12.68
N ARG A 218 4.88 22.68 13.38
CA ARG A 218 5.45 22.74 14.73
C ARG A 218 6.92 23.19 14.70
N GLU A 219 7.73 22.63 13.79
CA GLU A 219 9.13 23.04 13.55
C GLU A 219 9.24 24.54 13.21
N ASN A 220 8.33 25.05 12.35
CA ASN A 220 8.28 26.47 11.98
C ASN A 220 7.81 27.38 13.13
N LYS A 221 7.06 26.85 14.11
CA LYS A 221 6.57 27.63 15.25
C LYS A 221 7.67 27.74 16.33
N ALA A 222 8.39 26.66 16.60
CA ALA A 222 9.54 26.64 17.50
C ALA A 222 10.66 27.58 17.02
N THR A 223 10.97 27.58 15.72
CA THR A 223 11.97 28.51 15.14
C THR A 223 11.54 29.98 15.17
N SER A 224 10.24 30.28 15.23
CA SER A 224 9.74 31.66 15.37
C SER A 224 9.78 32.20 16.81
N GLN A 225 9.89 31.33 17.83
CA GLN A 225 9.92 31.73 19.24
C GLN A 225 11.34 31.97 19.77
N PHE A 226 12.38 31.47 19.09
CA PHE A 226 13.78 31.73 19.42
C PHE A 226 14.39 32.94 18.66
N GLY A 227 13.57 33.65 17.88
CA GLY A 227 13.97 34.83 17.12
C GLY A 227 13.28 36.09 17.63
N LYS A 228 13.41 36.42 18.92
CA LYS A 228 13.18 37.75 19.49
C LYS A 228 14.05 37.95 20.72
#